data_AF-A0A6G1B1P5-F1
#
_entry.id   AF-A0A6G1B1P5-F1
#
_cell.length_a   1.000
_cell.length_b   1.000
_cell.length_c   1.000
_cell.angle_alpha   90.00
_cell.angle_beta   90.00
_cell.angle_gamma   90.00
#
_symmetry.space_group_name_H-M   'P 1'
#
loop_
_entity.id
_entity.type
_entity.pdbx_description
1 polymer ?
#
loop_
_entity_poly.entity_id
_entity_poly.type
_entity_poly.pdbx_seq_one_letter_code
_entity_poly.pdbx_strand_id
1 'polypeptide(L)'
;VDYERIRDVGPDRAASEWLLRCGAMVRYHGQERWHKDYNHLPTGPLDKYKIQAIDATDSCIMRIGFDYMDGLQHVEKIRLCKCHYIEDSCLEKLGKLENLQKSILEMEIISCGNVTDKGIIALYHLR
;
A
#
# COMPACT_ATOMS: atom_id res chain seq x y z
N VAL A 1 -13.10 -2.93 -3.05
CA VAL A 1 -12.32 -3.95 -2.32
C VAL A 1 -13.11 -5.23 -2.27
N ASP A 2 -12.46 -6.36 -2.49
CA ASP A 2 -13.04 -7.69 -2.38
C ASP A 2 -12.78 -8.25 -0.98
N TYR A 3 -13.80 -8.14 -0.11
CA TYR A 3 -13.69 -8.59 1.28
C TYR A 3 -13.73 -10.11 1.41
N GLU A 4 -14.35 -10.81 0.46
CA GLU A 4 -14.30 -12.28 0.43
C GLU A 4 -12.87 -12.74 0.15
N ARG A 5 -12.19 -12.08 -0.78
CA ARG A 5 -10.78 -12.35 -1.06
C ARG A 5 -9.91 -12.11 0.18
N ILE A 6 -10.11 -10.99 0.90
CA ILE A 6 -9.37 -10.72 2.15
C ILE A 6 -9.59 -11.84 3.17
N ARG A 7 -10.82 -12.33 3.34
CA ARG A 7 -11.12 -13.44 4.25
C ARG A 7 -10.42 -14.73 3.84
N ASP A 8 -10.35 -15.01 2.54
CA ASP A 8 -9.86 -16.30 2.03
C ASP A 8 -8.32 -16.37 1.99
N VAL A 9 -7.63 -15.25 1.71
CA VAL A 9 -6.16 -15.24 1.56
C VAL A 9 -5.40 -14.36 2.55
N GLY A 10 -6.11 -13.60 3.38
CA GLY A 10 -5.53 -12.63 4.30
C GLY A 10 -5.27 -11.26 3.66
N PRO A 11 -5.10 -10.22 4.49
CA PRO A 11 -5.01 -8.82 4.05
C PRO A 11 -3.75 -8.56 3.22
N ASP A 12 -2.58 -9.07 3.63
CA ASP A 12 -1.32 -8.88 2.92
C ASP A 12 -1.36 -9.44 1.50
N ARG A 13 -1.94 -10.63 1.33
CA ARG A 13 -2.05 -11.25 0.01
C ARG A 13 -3.05 -10.50 -0.87
N ALA A 14 -4.22 -10.14 -0.36
CA ALA A 14 -5.22 -9.39 -1.11
C ALA A 14 -4.70 -7.99 -1.51
N ALA A 15 -4.00 -7.30 -0.61
CA ALA A 15 -3.37 -6.02 -0.90
C ALA A 15 -2.25 -6.15 -1.94
N SER A 16 -1.41 -7.18 -1.85
CA SER A 16 -0.39 -7.48 -2.87
C SER A 16 -1.02 -7.67 -4.25
N GLU A 17 -2.11 -8.44 -4.32
CA GLU A 17 -2.84 -8.68 -5.56
C GLU A 17 -3.38 -7.38 -6.17
N TRP A 18 -3.96 -6.50 -5.35
CA TRP A 18 -4.43 -5.19 -5.77
C TRP A 18 -3.28 -4.30 -6.26
N LEU A 19 -2.23 -4.16 -5.46
CA LEU A 19 -1.08 -3.31 -5.77
C LEU A 19 -0.44 -3.71 -7.10
N LEU A 20 -0.16 -5.00 -7.30
CA LEU A 20 0.48 -5.48 -8.52
C LEU A 20 -0.43 -5.36 -9.76
N ARG A 21 -1.74 -5.56 -9.62
CA ARG A 21 -2.70 -5.30 -10.71
C ARG A 21 -2.77 -3.83 -11.09
N CYS A 22 -2.50 -2.94 -10.14
CA CYS A 22 -2.42 -1.50 -10.37
C CYS A 22 -1.02 -1.02 -10.79
N GLY A 23 -0.08 -1.92 -11.08
CA GLY A 23 1.27 -1.57 -11.52
C GLY A 23 2.24 -1.17 -10.41
N ALA A 24 1.85 -1.34 -9.14
CA ALA A 24 2.75 -1.16 -8.00
C ALA A 24 3.55 -2.45 -7.70
N MET A 25 4.54 -2.34 -6.84
CA MET A 25 5.39 -3.43 -6.37
C MET A 25 5.34 -3.51 -4.85
N VAL A 26 5.54 -4.72 -4.32
CA VAL A 26 5.64 -4.94 -2.87
C VAL A 26 6.89 -5.72 -2.52
N ARG A 27 7.40 -5.51 -1.33
CA ARG A 27 8.46 -6.32 -0.74
C ARG A 27 7.99 -6.84 0.62
N TYR A 28 8.21 -8.13 0.85
CA TYR A 28 7.82 -8.77 2.11
C TYR A 28 8.93 -8.72 3.15
N HIS A 29 8.54 -8.79 4.42
CA HIS A 29 9.46 -8.96 5.54
C HIS A 29 10.39 -10.16 5.34
N GLY A 30 11.68 -9.95 5.65
CA GLY A 30 12.73 -10.97 5.47
C GLY A 30 13.09 -11.26 4.01
N GLN A 31 12.61 -10.47 3.04
CA GLN A 31 12.97 -10.61 1.63
C GLN A 31 13.63 -9.34 1.08
N GLU A 32 14.71 -9.53 0.33
CA GLU A 32 15.36 -8.48 -0.45
C GLU A 32 14.65 -8.23 -1.79
N ARG A 33 14.05 -9.28 -2.36
CA ARG A 33 13.42 -9.23 -3.69
C ARG A 33 12.07 -8.52 -3.65
N TRP A 34 11.86 -7.62 -4.61
CA TRP A 34 10.58 -7.01 -4.92
C TRP A 34 9.70 -7.91 -5.80
N HIS A 35 8.40 -7.93 -5.48
CA HIS A 35 7.34 -8.57 -6.25
C HIS A 35 6.67 -7.52 -7.14
N LYS A 36 6.82 -7.70 -8.45
CA LYS A 36 6.36 -6.75 -9.49
C LYS A 36 5.54 -7.41 -10.59
N ASP A 37 5.45 -8.73 -10.59
CA ASP A 37 4.66 -9.50 -11.53
C ASP A 37 3.61 -10.29 -10.77
N TYR A 38 2.35 -9.99 -11.06
CA TYR A 38 1.19 -10.58 -10.40
C TYR A 38 1.20 -12.10 -10.44
N ASN A 39 1.61 -12.68 -11.57
CA ASN A 39 1.61 -14.14 -11.78
C ASN A 39 2.69 -14.85 -10.96
N HIS A 40 3.66 -14.11 -10.44
CA HIS A 40 4.75 -14.62 -9.62
C HIS A 40 4.53 -14.38 -8.12
N LEU A 41 3.35 -13.92 -7.70
CA LEU A 41 3.01 -13.80 -6.29
C LEU A 41 3.09 -15.18 -5.60
N PRO A 42 3.71 -15.27 -4.41
CA PRO A 42 3.99 -16.55 -3.78
C PRO A 42 2.69 -17.25 -3.35
N THR A 43 2.54 -18.52 -3.72
CA THR A 43 1.43 -19.41 -3.35
C THR A 43 1.70 -20.24 -2.10
N GLY A 44 2.69 -19.84 -1.29
CA GLY A 44 3.08 -20.52 -0.07
C GLY A 44 2.00 -20.50 1.03
N PRO A 45 2.35 -20.90 2.27
CA PRO A 45 1.39 -20.96 3.37
C PRO A 45 0.60 -19.66 3.51
N LEU A 46 -0.71 -19.81 3.78
CA LEU A 46 -1.61 -18.68 3.99
C LEU A 46 -1.05 -17.75 5.05
N ASP A 47 -1.18 -16.46 4.79
CA ASP A 47 -0.80 -15.37 5.70
C ASP A 47 0.69 -15.31 6.12
N LYS A 48 1.57 -16.10 5.49
CA LYS A 48 3.01 -16.12 5.80
C LYS A 48 3.74 -14.83 5.43
N TYR A 49 3.38 -14.23 4.30
CA TYR A 49 4.11 -13.09 3.73
C TYR A 49 3.47 -11.78 4.15
N LYS A 50 4.23 -10.96 4.87
CA LYS A 50 3.79 -9.66 5.39
C LYS A 50 4.44 -8.53 4.61
N ILE A 51 3.64 -7.61 4.06
CA ILE A 51 4.15 -6.47 3.28
C ILE A 51 4.95 -5.57 4.21
N GLN A 52 6.21 -5.34 3.85
CA GLN A 52 7.10 -4.40 4.55
C GLN A 52 7.21 -3.08 3.79
N ALA A 53 7.31 -3.14 2.46
CA ALA A 53 7.48 -1.95 1.62
C ALA A 53 6.60 -2.00 0.38
N ILE A 54 6.10 -0.83 -0.02
CA ILE A 54 5.28 -0.61 -1.20
C ILE A 54 5.95 0.44 -2.07
N ASP A 55 6.10 0.14 -3.37
CA ASP A 55 6.53 1.10 -4.38
C ASP A 55 5.46 1.19 -5.47
N ALA A 56 4.73 2.29 -5.48
CA ALA A 56 3.66 2.58 -6.43
C ALA A 56 4.12 3.53 -7.55
N THR A 57 5.31 3.32 -8.12
CA THR A 57 5.79 4.14 -9.25
C THR A 57 4.97 3.88 -10.53
N ASP A 58 4.48 4.95 -11.18
CA ASP A 58 3.62 4.90 -12.38
C ASP A 58 2.34 4.06 -12.19
N SER A 59 1.84 3.99 -10.96
CA SER A 59 0.71 3.15 -10.58
C SER A 59 -0.65 3.85 -10.76
N CYS A 60 -1.68 3.05 -11.08
CA CYS A 60 -3.07 3.51 -11.15
C CYS A 60 -3.86 3.34 -9.84
N ILE A 61 -3.19 3.16 -8.69
CA ILE A 61 -3.87 3.12 -7.39
C ILE A 61 -4.64 4.43 -7.11
N MET A 62 -5.81 4.29 -6.49
CA MET A 62 -6.72 5.41 -6.19
C MET A 62 -7.55 5.12 -4.94
N ARG A 63 -8.24 6.14 -4.44
CA ARG A 63 -8.94 6.18 -3.14
C ARG A 63 -9.65 4.89 -2.71
N ILE A 64 -10.45 4.28 -3.59
CA ILE A 64 -11.29 3.10 -3.25
C ILE A 64 -10.43 1.87 -2.96
N GLY A 65 -9.24 1.77 -3.56
CA GLY A 65 -8.33 0.64 -3.33
C GLY A 65 -7.66 0.66 -1.95
N PHE A 66 -7.55 1.84 -1.31
CA PHE A 66 -6.87 1.97 -0.02
C PHE A 66 -7.55 1.23 1.13
N ASP A 67 -8.80 0.76 0.97
CA ASP A 67 -9.42 -0.15 1.94
C ASP A 67 -8.66 -1.49 2.06
N TYR A 68 -7.86 -1.90 1.07
CA TYR A 68 -6.97 -3.06 1.21
C TYR A 68 -5.85 -2.84 2.23
N MET A 69 -5.59 -1.60 2.66
CA MET A 69 -4.54 -1.26 3.62
C MET A 69 -4.97 -1.47 5.07
N ASP A 70 -6.27 -1.60 5.37
CA ASP A 70 -6.83 -1.61 6.73
C ASP A 70 -6.32 -2.80 7.58
N GLY A 71 -6.04 -3.93 6.93
CA GLY A 71 -5.54 -5.13 7.59
C GLY A 71 -4.01 -5.24 7.72
N LEU A 72 -3.23 -4.31 7.15
CA LEU A 72 -1.78 -4.47 7.03
C LEU A 72 -1.05 -4.00 8.30
N GLN A 73 -0.43 -4.91 9.04
CA GLN A 73 0.16 -4.58 10.35
C GLN A 73 1.66 -4.20 10.32
N HIS A 74 2.33 -4.39 9.19
CA HIS A 74 3.79 -4.42 9.13
C HIS A 74 4.41 -3.55 8.03
N VAL A 75 3.62 -2.62 7.47
CA VAL A 75 4.09 -1.75 6.39
C VAL A 75 4.94 -0.63 6.97
N GLU A 76 6.22 -0.64 6.62
CA GLU A 76 7.21 0.33 7.11
C GLU A 76 7.52 1.41 6.08
N LYS A 77 7.41 1.09 4.78
CA LYS A 77 7.78 2.02 3.70
C LYS A 77 6.69 2.13 2.64
N ILE A 78 6.33 3.35 2.27
CA ILE A 78 5.42 3.63 1.15
C ILE A 78 6.04 4.68 0.23
N ARG A 79 6.23 4.32 -1.04
CA ARG A 79 6.60 5.25 -2.11
C ARG A 79 5.44 5.43 -3.08
N LEU A 80 4.98 6.66 -3.22
CA LEU A 80 4.00 7.11 -4.22
C LEU A 80 4.74 7.99 -5.23
N CYS A 81 4.99 7.49 -6.43
CA CYS A 81 5.77 8.19 -7.44
C CYS A 81 5.01 8.22 -8.77
N LYS A 82 4.72 9.41 -9.30
CA LYS A 82 3.95 9.58 -10.54
C LYS A 82 2.58 8.87 -10.51
N CYS A 83 1.96 8.76 -9.32
CA CYS A 83 0.60 8.22 -9.19
C CYS A 83 -0.41 9.32 -9.55
N HIS A 84 -0.88 9.34 -10.80
CA HIS A 84 -1.76 10.41 -11.31
C HIS A 84 -3.17 10.44 -10.72
N TYR A 85 -3.61 9.36 -10.07
CA TYR A 85 -4.95 9.25 -9.48
C TYR A 85 -4.96 9.40 -7.95
N ILE A 86 -3.80 9.70 -7.35
CA ILE A 86 -3.71 10.00 -5.92
C ILE A 86 -4.08 11.46 -5.70
N GLU A 87 -5.04 11.67 -4.81
CA GLU A 87 -5.55 12.97 -4.36
C GLU A 87 -5.43 13.06 -2.83
N ASP A 88 -5.67 14.25 -2.27
CA ASP A 88 -5.65 14.49 -0.81
C ASP A 88 -6.49 13.47 -0.02
N SER A 89 -7.65 13.09 -0.56
CA SER A 89 -8.55 12.12 0.06
C SER A 89 -7.92 10.72 0.23
N CYS A 90 -6.92 10.36 -0.57
CA CYS A 90 -6.16 9.13 -0.42
C CYS A 90 -5.21 9.23 0.78
N LEU A 91 -4.53 10.38 0.93
CA LEU A 91 -3.60 10.63 2.04
C LEU A 91 -4.32 10.81 3.36
N GLU A 92 -5.48 11.47 3.36
CA GLU A 92 -6.37 11.55 4.53
C GLU A 92 -6.81 10.17 5.01
N LYS A 93 -7.06 9.24 4.09
CA LYS A 93 -7.42 7.87 4.44
C LYS A 93 -6.24 7.13 5.05
N LEU A 94 -5.06 7.20 4.42
CA LEU A 94 -3.82 6.62 4.96
C LEU A 94 -3.52 7.15 6.37
N GLY A 95 -3.62 8.47 6.57
CA GLY A 95 -3.34 9.11 7.86
C GLY A 95 -4.31 8.71 8.99
N LYS A 96 -5.47 8.12 8.68
CA LYS A 96 -6.46 7.64 9.67
C LYS A 96 -6.29 6.16 10.05
N LEU A 97 -5.48 5.41 9.30
CA LEU A 97 -5.29 3.98 9.53
C LEU A 97 -4.35 3.76 10.72
N GLU A 98 -4.88 3.34 11.87
CA GLU A 98 -4.11 3.14 13.10
C GLU A 98 -2.96 2.13 12.92
N ASN A 99 -3.17 1.08 12.12
CA ASN A 99 -2.16 0.09 11.79
C ASN A 99 -0.96 0.73 11.07
N LEU A 100 -1.20 1.68 10.16
CA LEU A 100 -0.12 2.41 9.47
C LEU A 100 0.53 3.44 10.39
N GLN A 101 -0.24 4.14 11.23
CA GLN A 101 0.32 5.06 12.24
C GLN A 101 1.30 4.36 13.19
N LYS A 102 1.12 3.06 13.44
CA LYS A 102 1.98 2.24 14.31
C LYS A 102 3.19 1.63 13.60
N SER A 103 3.18 1.54 12.27
CA SER A 103 4.16 0.74 11.51
C SER A 103 4.99 1.51 10.48
N ILE A 104 4.47 2.61 9.92
CA ILE A 104 5.19 3.41 8.93
C ILE A 104 6.44 4.04 9.55
N LEU A 105 7.53 4.01 8.80
CA LEU A 105 8.82 4.61 9.14
C LEU A 105 9.32 5.55 8.02
N GLU A 106 8.87 5.34 6.78
CA GLU A 106 9.32 6.10 5.61
C GLU A 106 8.16 6.27 4.63
N MET A 107 7.94 7.52 4.20
CA MET A 107 6.96 7.83 3.16
C MET A 107 7.55 8.80 2.14
N GLU A 108 7.41 8.46 0.87
CA GLU A 108 7.84 9.28 -0.25
C GLU A 108 6.64 9.61 -1.14
N ILE A 109 6.45 10.89 -1.47
CA ILE A 109 5.41 11.35 -2.40
C ILE A 109 6.08 12.23 -3.45
N ILE A 110 6.15 11.73 -4.68
CA ILE A 110 6.97 12.31 -5.75
C ILE A 110 6.11 12.43 -7.01
N SER A 111 5.98 13.64 -7.55
CA SER A 111 5.26 13.89 -8.81
C SER A 111 3.80 13.40 -8.83
N CYS A 112 3.11 13.42 -7.68
CA CYS A 112 1.67 13.17 -7.57
C CYS A 112 0.88 14.48 -7.72
N GLY A 113 0.53 14.83 -8.96
CA GLY A 113 0.06 16.19 -9.32
C GLY A 113 -1.25 16.68 -8.68
N ASN A 114 -2.08 15.79 -8.12
CA ASN A 114 -3.34 16.18 -7.46
C ASN A 114 -3.22 16.24 -5.92
N VAL A 115 -2.02 16.05 -5.37
CA VAL A 115 -1.76 16.19 -3.93
C VAL A 115 -1.48 17.65 -3.61
N THR A 116 -2.14 18.17 -2.60
CA THR A 116 -1.96 19.52 -2.07
C THR A 116 -1.47 19.48 -0.62
N ASP A 117 -1.21 20.65 -0.04
CA ASP A 117 -0.83 20.80 1.37
C ASP A 117 -1.84 20.12 2.31
N LYS A 118 -3.13 20.09 1.94
CA LYS A 118 -4.18 19.44 2.73
C LYS A 118 -3.90 17.95 2.90
N GLY A 119 -3.56 17.25 1.82
CA GLY A 119 -3.23 15.83 1.85
C GLY A 119 -1.95 15.55 2.64
N ILE A 120 -0.93 16.41 2.48
CA ILE A 120 0.34 16.28 3.21
C ILE A 120 0.13 16.46 4.71
N ILE A 121 -0.60 17.50 5.13
CA ILE A 121 -0.89 17.75 6.55
C ILE A 121 -1.64 16.56 7.16
N ALA A 122 -2.52 15.89 6.42
CA ALA A 122 -3.26 14.74 6.94
C ALA A 122 -2.37 13.56 7.38
N LEU A 123 -1.12 13.52 6.94
CA LEU A 123 -0.14 12.50 7.30
C LEU A 123 0.57 12.78 8.63
N TYR A 124 0.28 13.89 9.33
CA TYR A 124 0.94 14.27 10.58
C TYR A 124 0.83 13.23 11.71
N HIS A 125 -0.10 12.29 11.59
CA HIS A 125 -0.28 11.18 12.53
C HIS A 125 0.66 10.01 12.28
N LEU A 126 1.25 9.91 11.09
CA LEU A 126 2.29 8.92 10.79
C LEU A 126 3.57 9.38 11.50
N ARG A 127 4.14 8.51 12.34
CA ARG A 127 5.26 8.83 13.23
C ARG A 127 6.59 8.35 12.69
#